data_AF-A0A2E5C7B2-F1
#
_entry.id   AF-A0A2E5C7B2-F1
#
_cell.length_a   1.000
_cell.length_b   1.000
_cell.length_c   1.000
_cell.angle_alpha   90.00
_cell.angle_beta   90.00
_cell.angle_gamma   90.00
#
_symmetry.space_group_name_H-M   'P 1'
#
loop_
_entity.id
_entity.type
_entity.pdbx_description
1 polymer ?
#
loop_
_entity_poly.entity_id
_entity_poly.type
_entity_poly.pdbx_seq_one_letter_code
_entity_poly.pdbx_strand_id
1 'polypeptide(L)'
;MYGDLAGADAYHLARANAAWAALTEPAKTAALVRGSDYVDGRYRWRLMSGRWQSMFRGVKTGGRAQAREWPRTGATDYEGLEIEPDEIPEEVQHAAYEAALREAATPGSLSPDYVAASQVTKEKVGPVEVQYASSAVSANSTPNRPVVAVIDELLAPLLFRPYELPGITVV
;
A
#
# COMPACT_ATOMS: atom_id res chain seq x y z
N MET A 1 5.12 -2.10 13.37
CA MET A 1 4.31 -1.13 12.60
C MET A 1 5.22 0.01 12.20
N TYR A 2 4.84 0.82 11.22
CA TYR A 2 5.55 2.06 10.92
C TYR A 2 5.11 3.17 11.87
N GLY A 3 6.08 3.89 12.41
CA GLY A 3 5.86 4.93 13.42
C GLY A 3 5.35 4.41 14.77
N ASP A 4 4.96 5.34 15.63
CA ASP A 4 4.32 5.09 16.92
C ASP A 4 2.94 5.77 17.04
N LEU A 5 2.26 5.55 18.17
CA LEU A 5 0.94 6.15 18.43
C LEU A 5 1.02 7.68 18.55
N ALA A 6 2.09 8.20 19.16
CA ALA A 6 2.24 9.63 19.38
C ALA A 6 2.39 10.38 18.04
N GLY A 7 3.20 9.85 17.12
CA GLY A 7 3.38 10.37 15.77
C GLY A 7 2.09 10.28 14.95
N ALA A 8 1.37 9.15 15.04
CA ALA A 8 0.07 9.00 14.38
C ALA A 8 -0.95 10.04 14.89
N ASP A 9 -1.02 10.23 16.21
CA ASP A 9 -1.90 11.20 16.83
C ASP A 9 -1.56 12.64 16.43
N ALA A 10 -0.27 13.01 16.43
CA ALA A 10 0.18 14.32 15.97
C ALA A 10 -0.16 14.54 14.49
N TYR A 11 0.09 13.54 13.63
CA TYR A 11 -0.19 13.59 12.20
C TYR A 11 -1.68 13.81 11.90
N HIS A 12 -2.54 13.07 12.58
CA HIS A 12 -3.98 13.15 12.38
C HIS A 12 -4.60 14.38 13.04
N LEU A 13 -4.04 14.87 14.16
CA LEU A 13 -4.41 16.15 14.77
C LEU A 13 -4.15 17.32 13.82
N ALA A 14 -2.97 17.36 13.20
CA ALA A 14 -2.61 18.40 12.23
C ALA A 14 -3.56 18.47 11.01
N ARG A 15 -4.26 17.37 10.72
CA ARG A 15 -5.23 17.24 9.61
C ARG A 15 -6.68 17.29 10.07
N ALA A 16 -6.94 17.59 11.35
CA ALA A 16 -8.28 17.65 11.94
C ALA A 16 -9.11 16.36 11.73
N ASN A 17 -8.47 15.19 11.75
CA ASN A 17 -9.13 13.89 11.58
C ASN A 17 -9.88 13.49 12.87
N ALA A 18 -11.07 14.04 13.07
CA ALA A 18 -11.89 13.78 14.26
C ALA A 18 -12.23 12.29 14.47
N ALA A 19 -12.38 11.53 13.37
CA ALA A 19 -12.63 10.10 13.42
C ALA A 19 -11.47 9.33 14.08
N TRP A 20 -10.22 9.74 13.83
CA TRP A 20 -9.05 9.15 14.47
C TRP A 20 -9.00 9.47 15.97
N ALA A 21 -9.27 10.73 16.32
CA ALA A 21 -9.26 11.19 17.70
C ALA A 21 -10.29 10.47 18.58
N ALA A 22 -11.41 10.00 18.01
CA ALA A 22 -12.44 9.27 18.71
C ALA A 22 -12.10 7.79 19.01
N LEU A 23 -11.02 7.25 18.43
CA LEU A 23 -10.62 5.85 18.61
C LEU A 23 -9.90 5.63 19.94
N THR A 24 -10.06 4.44 20.50
CA THR A 24 -9.27 3.98 21.66
C THR A 24 -7.85 3.60 21.23
N GLU A 25 -6.88 3.68 22.14
CA GLU A 25 -5.48 3.31 21.84
C GLU A 25 -5.31 1.88 21.27
N PRO A 26 -6.04 0.85 21.76
CA PRO A 26 -5.98 -0.49 21.15
C PRO A 26 -6.49 -0.49 19.70
N ALA A 27 -7.54 0.27 19.39
CA ALA A 27 -8.08 0.37 18.04
C ALA A 27 -7.10 1.09 17.10
N LYS A 28 -6.48 2.19 17.56
CA LYS A 28 -5.42 2.90 16.81
C LYS A 28 -4.23 1.99 16.52
N THR A 29 -3.79 1.23 17.52
CA THR A 29 -2.67 0.29 17.37
C THR A 29 -2.98 -0.80 16.34
N ALA A 30 -4.17 -1.40 16.42
CA ALA A 30 -4.59 -2.42 15.46
C ALA A 30 -4.71 -1.85 14.04
N ALA A 31 -5.20 -0.62 13.90
CA ALA A 31 -5.29 0.07 12.63
C ALA A 31 -3.90 0.39 12.03
N LEU A 32 -2.94 0.83 12.86
CA LEU A 32 -1.55 1.06 12.43
C LEU A 32 -0.86 -0.21 11.95
N VAL A 33 -1.09 -1.33 12.61
CA VAL A 33 -0.56 -2.64 12.15
C VAL A 33 -1.09 -2.97 10.76
N ARG A 34 -2.41 -2.90 10.55
CA ARG A 34 -3.03 -3.15 9.25
C ARG A 34 -2.59 -2.15 8.17
N GLY A 35 -2.46 -0.87 8.54
CA GLY A 35 -1.94 0.16 7.65
C GLY A 35 -0.51 -0.11 7.21
N SER A 36 0.34 -0.56 8.13
CA SER A 36 1.72 -0.97 7.83
C SER A 36 1.76 -2.20 6.91
N ASP A 37 0.89 -3.19 7.16
CA ASP A 37 0.77 -4.39 6.32
C ASP A 37 0.33 -4.04 4.90
N TYR A 38 -0.59 -3.08 4.76
CA TYR A 38 -1.01 -2.57 3.46
C TYR A 38 0.15 -1.93 2.70
N VAL A 39 0.92 -1.03 3.31
CA VAL A 39 2.08 -0.40 2.68
C VAL A 39 3.08 -1.45 2.20
N ASP A 40 3.44 -2.41 3.06
CA ASP A 40 4.38 -3.48 2.69
C ASP A 40 3.85 -4.37 1.55
N GLY A 41 2.54 -4.65 1.53
CA GLY A 41 1.91 -5.55 0.58
C GLY A 41 1.51 -4.91 -0.76
N ARG A 42 1.24 -3.60 -0.78
CA ARG A 42 0.74 -2.86 -1.95
C ARG A 42 1.85 -2.48 -2.93
N TYR A 43 3.04 -2.19 -2.44
CA TYR A 43 4.19 -1.75 -3.24
C TYR A 43 5.14 -2.90 -3.60
N ARG A 44 4.54 -4.07 -3.88
CA ARG A 44 5.22 -5.22 -4.47
C ARG A 44 4.74 -5.36 -5.90
N TRP A 45 5.68 -5.44 -6.83
CA TRP A 45 5.41 -5.64 -8.25
C TRP A 45 5.66 -7.10 -8.63
N ARG A 46 4.74 -7.68 -9.41
CA ARG A 46 4.92 -9.03 -9.97
C ARG A 46 5.55 -8.88 -11.36
N LEU A 47 6.81 -9.25 -11.46
CA LEU A 47 7.53 -9.27 -12.73
C LEU A 47 6.90 -10.30 -13.69
N MET A 48 7.15 -10.13 -15.00
CA MET A 48 6.72 -11.08 -16.04
C MET A 48 7.22 -12.51 -15.78
N SER A 49 8.36 -12.66 -15.11
CA SER A 49 8.91 -13.96 -14.67
C SER A 49 8.08 -14.65 -13.57
N GLY A 50 7.04 -13.99 -13.06
CA GLY A 50 6.23 -14.45 -11.92
C GLY A 50 6.83 -14.15 -10.55
N ARG A 51 8.06 -13.62 -10.50
CA ARG A 51 8.75 -13.22 -9.26
C ARG A 51 8.16 -11.91 -8.72
N TRP A 52 7.92 -11.88 -7.42
CA TRP A 52 7.58 -10.64 -6.71
C TRP A 52 8.85 -9.87 -6.34
N GLN A 53 8.82 -8.56 -6.56
CA GLN A 53 9.89 -7.64 -6.19
C GLN A 53 9.29 -6.44 -5.46
N SER A 54 10.01 -5.94 -4.44
CA SER A 54 9.65 -4.69 -3.77
C SER A 54 9.92 -3.51 -4.70
N MET A 55 9.00 -2.53 -4.73
CA MET A 55 9.18 -1.27 -5.46
C MET A 55 10.00 -0.24 -4.67
N PHE A 56 10.34 -0.53 -3.41
CA PHE A 56 11.23 0.31 -2.60
C PHE A 56 12.69 0.06 -2.96
N ARG A 57 13.45 1.14 -3.17
CA ARG A 57 14.87 1.12 -3.51
C ARG A 57 15.71 0.48 -2.40
N GLY A 58 16.90 0.01 -2.75
CA GLY A 58 17.78 -0.69 -1.82
C GLY A 58 17.29 -2.08 -1.41
N VAL A 59 17.89 -2.65 -0.38
CA VAL A 59 17.56 -3.98 0.18
C VAL A 59 17.26 -3.86 1.67
N LYS A 60 16.41 -4.74 2.21
CA LYS A 60 16.13 -4.77 3.65
C LYS A 60 17.43 -4.91 4.45
N THR A 61 17.72 -3.96 5.34
CA THR A 61 18.95 -3.95 6.13
C THR A 61 19.07 -5.21 7.01
N GLY A 62 17.97 -5.62 7.64
CA GLY A 62 17.90 -6.85 8.44
C GLY A 62 17.67 -8.14 7.63
N GLY A 63 17.76 -8.07 6.30
CA GLY A 63 17.58 -9.21 5.42
C GLY A 63 16.25 -9.95 5.62
N ARG A 64 16.29 -11.29 5.62
CA ARG A 64 15.07 -12.13 5.66
C ARG A 64 14.40 -12.18 7.04
N ALA A 65 15.11 -11.80 8.11
CA ALA A 65 14.57 -11.71 9.46
C ALA A 65 13.72 -10.44 9.65
N GLN A 66 13.93 -9.42 8.82
CA GLN A 66 13.16 -8.19 8.85
C GLN A 66 11.76 -8.40 8.26
N ALA A 67 10.74 -8.27 9.10
CA ALA A 67 9.34 -8.41 8.68
C ALA A 67 8.91 -7.31 7.70
N ARG A 68 9.20 -6.04 8.03
CA ARG A 68 8.77 -4.83 7.30
C ARG A 68 9.66 -4.53 6.09
N GLU A 69 9.17 -3.76 5.12
CA GLU A 69 9.97 -3.33 3.96
C GLU A 69 11.09 -2.36 4.33
N TRP A 70 10.90 -1.53 5.35
CA TRP A 70 11.91 -0.64 5.93
C TRP A 70 12.37 -1.12 7.32
N PRO A 71 13.63 -0.83 7.74
CA PRO A 71 14.63 0.02 7.08
C PRO A 71 15.38 -0.69 5.93
N ARG A 72 16.13 0.07 5.11
CA ARG A 72 16.78 -0.43 3.88
C ARG A 72 18.17 0.15 3.66
N THR A 73 19.12 -0.69 3.25
CA THR A 73 20.48 -0.29 2.87
C THR A 73 20.56 0.03 1.38
N GLY A 74 21.25 1.11 1.03
CA GLY A 74 21.41 1.57 -0.37
C GLY A 74 20.10 2.07 -0.97
N ALA A 75 19.16 2.51 -0.13
CA ALA A 75 17.96 3.18 -0.58
C ALA A 75 18.28 4.64 -0.91
N THR A 76 17.65 5.16 -1.96
CA THR A 76 17.72 6.55 -2.37
C THR A 76 16.31 7.06 -2.61
N ASP A 77 16.09 8.37 -2.50
CA ASP A 77 14.87 9.00 -2.95
C ASP A 77 14.86 9.20 -4.49
N TYR A 78 13.86 9.94 -4.99
CA TYR A 78 13.71 10.26 -6.40
C TYR A 78 14.71 11.29 -6.90
N GLU A 79 15.28 12.10 -6.00
CA GLU A 79 16.36 13.06 -6.29
C GLU A 79 17.73 12.38 -6.29
N GLY A 80 17.81 11.13 -5.80
CA GLY A 80 19.03 10.36 -5.69
C GLY A 80 19.78 10.58 -4.38
N LEU A 81 19.16 11.25 -3.40
CA LEU A 81 19.71 11.41 -2.05
C LEU A 81 19.63 10.07 -1.31
N GLU A 82 20.69 9.75 -0.59
CA GLU A 82 20.79 8.52 0.20
C GLU A 82 19.89 8.60 1.43
N ILE A 83 19.22 7.49 1.73
CA ILE A 83 18.42 7.30 2.94
C ILE A 83 19.21 6.37 3.85
N GLU A 84 19.36 6.74 5.11
CA GLU A 84 20.23 6.03 6.03
C GLU A 84 19.75 4.59 6.28
N PRO A 85 20.66 3.60 6.41
CA PRO A 85 20.29 2.18 6.49
C PRO A 85 19.46 1.78 7.71
N ASP A 86 19.43 2.60 8.76
CA ASP A 86 18.65 2.45 9.99
C ASP A 86 17.42 3.38 10.04
N GLU A 87 17.23 4.21 9.00
CA GLU A 87 16.12 5.15 8.90
C GLU A 87 14.85 4.50 8.35
N ILE A 88 13.71 4.91 8.90
CA ILE A 88 12.40 4.70 8.32
C ILE A 88 11.89 6.06 7.84
N PRO A 89 11.82 6.30 6.52
CA PRO A 89 11.44 7.60 5.97
C PRO A 89 10.08 8.07 6.50
N GLU A 90 9.95 9.38 6.71
CA GLU A 90 8.72 9.99 7.21
C GLU A 90 7.54 9.73 6.26
N GLU A 91 7.79 9.66 4.95
CA GLU A 91 6.82 9.31 3.93
C GLU A 91 6.19 7.93 4.16
N VAL A 92 6.99 6.96 4.60
CA VAL A 92 6.52 5.60 4.92
C VAL A 92 5.64 5.60 6.17
N GLN A 93 6.03 6.37 7.17
CA GLN A 93 5.26 6.53 8.40
C GLN A 93 3.92 7.21 8.11
N HIS A 94 3.94 8.33 7.39
CA HIS A 94 2.75 9.06 6.97
C HIS A 94 1.81 8.23 6.08
N ALA A 95 2.37 7.47 5.15
CA ALA A 95 1.59 6.55 4.32
C ALA A 95 0.90 5.47 5.17
N ALA A 96 1.59 4.95 6.20
CA ALA A 96 1.00 4.01 7.14
C ALA A 96 -0.09 4.65 8.01
N TYR A 97 0.03 5.92 8.38
CA TYR A 97 -0.99 6.67 9.13
C TYR A 97 -2.26 6.88 8.28
N GLU A 98 -2.11 7.28 7.01
CA GLU A 98 -3.23 7.40 6.07
C GLU A 98 -3.92 6.05 5.80
N ALA A 99 -3.14 4.97 5.72
CA ALA A 99 -3.68 3.61 5.62
C ALA A 99 -4.42 3.20 6.91
N ALA A 100 -3.85 3.53 8.07
CA ALA A 100 -4.43 3.24 9.38
C ALA A 100 -5.78 3.93 9.58
N LEU A 101 -5.93 5.19 9.16
CA LEU A 101 -7.21 5.90 9.24
C LEU A 101 -8.33 5.14 8.50
N ARG A 102 -8.03 4.60 7.32
CA ARG A 102 -8.98 3.83 6.50
C ARG A 102 -9.27 2.47 7.10
N GLU A 103 -8.23 1.80 7.59
CA GLU A 103 -8.34 0.53 8.31
C GLU A 103 -9.06 0.65 9.67
N ALA A 104 -9.06 1.84 10.27
CA ALA A 104 -9.83 2.12 11.47
C ALA A 104 -11.32 2.32 11.16
N ALA A 105 -11.64 2.97 10.03
CA ALA A 105 -13.02 3.15 9.59
C ALA A 105 -13.66 1.83 9.14
N THR A 106 -12.95 1.07 8.31
CA THR A 106 -13.40 -0.22 7.79
C THR A 106 -12.23 -1.21 7.78
N PRO A 107 -12.08 -2.05 8.81
CA PRO A 107 -11.00 -3.04 8.88
C PRO A 107 -11.01 -3.98 7.67
N GLY A 108 -9.84 -4.19 7.06
CA GLY A 108 -9.64 -5.03 5.88
C GLY A 108 -10.03 -4.38 4.56
N SER A 109 -10.50 -3.13 4.56
CA SER A 109 -10.94 -2.44 3.35
C SER A 109 -9.83 -2.24 2.32
N LEU A 110 -8.58 -2.11 2.75
CA LEU A 110 -7.45 -1.88 1.84
C LEU A 110 -6.89 -3.17 1.23
N SER A 111 -7.17 -4.32 1.84
CA SER A 111 -6.75 -5.64 1.36
C SER A 111 -7.91 -6.63 1.37
N PRO A 112 -8.97 -6.39 0.57
CA PRO A 112 -10.11 -7.30 0.52
C PRO A 112 -9.72 -8.60 -0.19
N ASP A 113 -10.21 -9.72 0.36
CA ASP A 113 -10.14 -11.01 -0.34
C ASP A 113 -11.02 -10.95 -1.59
N TYR A 114 -10.40 -11.00 -2.76
CA TYR A 114 -11.11 -11.02 -4.03
C TYR A 114 -11.48 -12.43 -4.43
N VAL A 115 -12.79 -12.69 -4.50
CA VAL A 115 -13.35 -13.90 -5.10
C VAL A 115 -13.93 -13.50 -6.45
N ALA A 116 -13.40 -14.01 -7.57
CA ALA A 116 -13.88 -13.64 -8.91
C ALA A 116 -15.39 -13.87 -9.13
N ALA A 117 -16.02 -14.72 -8.33
CA ALA A 117 -17.46 -15.01 -8.37
C ALA A 117 -18.36 -13.94 -7.72
N SER A 118 -17.82 -12.95 -7.00
CA SER A 118 -18.62 -11.88 -6.36
C SER A 118 -18.81 -10.64 -7.24
N GLN A 119 -18.44 -10.70 -8.52
CA GLN A 119 -18.92 -9.69 -9.47
C GLN A 119 -20.42 -9.87 -9.69
N VAL A 120 -21.21 -8.99 -9.07
CA VAL A 120 -22.60 -8.77 -9.49
C VAL A 120 -22.55 -8.06 -10.85
N THR A 121 -22.48 -8.83 -11.92
CA THR A 121 -22.48 -8.34 -13.31
C THR A 121 -23.87 -7.89 -13.78
N LYS A 122 -24.91 -8.19 -12.99
CA LYS A 122 -26.28 -7.75 -13.19
C LYS A 122 -27.04 -7.79 -11.87
N GLU A 123 -27.52 -6.64 -11.40
CA GLU A 123 -28.48 -6.55 -10.30
C GLU A 123 -29.82 -6.10 -10.86
N LYS A 124 -30.87 -6.91 -10.67
CA LYS A 124 -32.23 -6.56 -11.12
C LYS A 124 -33.00 -5.96 -9.95
N VAL A 125 -33.09 -4.63 -9.92
CA VAL A 125 -33.95 -3.91 -8.97
C VAL A 125 -35.19 -3.42 -9.70
N GLY A 126 -36.28 -4.21 -9.64
CA GLY A 126 -37.56 -3.84 -10.27
C GLY A 126 -37.51 -3.83 -11.82
N PRO A 127 -38.27 -2.96 -12.51
CA PRO A 127 -38.31 -2.91 -13.98
C PRO A 127 -37.11 -2.20 -14.62
N VAL A 128 -36.11 -1.76 -13.86
CA VAL A 128 -34.92 -1.07 -14.39
C VAL A 128 -33.72 -2.01 -14.41
N GLU A 129 -33.12 -2.17 -15.58
CA GLU A 129 -31.92 -2.97 -15.81
C GLU A 129 -30.72 -2.03 -15.95
N VAL A 130 -29.71 -2.18 -15.07
CA VAL A 130 -28.46 -1.43 -15.13
C VAL A 130 -27.33 -2.39 -15.46
N GLN A 131 -26.71 -2.22 -16.63
CA GLN A 131 -25.53 -2.95 -17.07
C GLN A 131 -24.29 -2.09 -16.83
N TYR A 132 -23.40 -2.51 -15.92
CA TYR A 132 -22.09 -1.88 -15.76
C TYR A 132 -21.14 -2.42 -16.83
N ALA A 133 -20.37 -1.53 -17.47
CA ALA A 133 -19.36 -1.92 -18.44
C ALA A 133 -18.24 -2.70 -17.74
N SER A 134 -18.06 -3.97 -18.11
CA SER A 134 -16.89 -4.75 -17.70
C SER A 134 -15.74 -4.43 -18.64
N SER A 135 -14.75 -3.66 -18.18
CA SER A 135 -13.46 -3.63 -18.85
C SER A 135 -12.89 -5.05 -18.85
N ALA A 136 -12.44 -5.54 -20.01
CA ALA A 136 -11.93 -6.89 -20.18
C ALA A 136 -10.78 -7.15 -19.18
N VAL A 137 -11.08 -7.95 -18.16
CA VAL A 137 -10.16 -8.38 -17.11
C VAL A 137 -9.24 -9.43 -17.74
N SER A 138 -8.03 -9.03 -18.15
CA SER A 138 -6.98 -10.00 -18.54
C SER A 138 -6.68 -10.93 -17.37
N ALA A 139 -6.27 -12.17 -17.65
CA ALA A 139 -5.97 -13.20 -16.62
C ALA A 139 -4.88 -12.83 -15.60
N ASN A 140 -4.22 -11.67 -15.76
CA ASN A 140 -3.25 -11.07 -14.85
C ASN A 140 -3.80 -9.92 -13.99
N SER A 141 -5.12 -9.69 -14.00
CA SER A 141 -5.72 -8.61 -13.23
C SER A 141 -5.53 -8.85 -11.74
N THR A 142 -4.75 -7.99 -11.10
CA THR A 142 -4.66 -7.96 -9.64
C THR A 142 -6.07 -7.69 -9.10
N PRO A 143 -6.53 -8.35 -8.02
CA PRO A 143 -7.71 -7.94 -7.27
C PRO A 143 -7.84 -6.42 -7.22
N ASN A 144 -9.04 -5.87 -7.44
CA ASN A 144 -9.32 -4.44 -7.37
C ASN A 144 -9.09 -3.93 -5.93
N ARG A 145 -7.83 -3.75 -5.53
CA ARG A 145 -7.43 -3.11 -4.29
C ARG A 145 -7.75 -1.63 -4.44
N PRO A 146 -8.40 -0.99 -3.46
CA PRO A 146 -8.66 0.45 -3.54
C PRO A 146 -7.37 1.21 -3.80
N VAL A 147 -7.37 2.05 -4.83
CA VAL A 147 -6.28 2.99 -5.11
C VAL A 147 -6.47 4.19 -4.20
N VAL A 148 -5.54 4.41 -3.29
CA VAL A 148 -5.55 5.55 -2.38
C VAL A 148 -4.47 6.52 -2.84
N ALA A 149 -4.87 7.51 -3.64
CA ALA A 149 -3.95 8.46 -4.27
C ALA A 149 -3.01 9.14 -3.26
N VAL A 150 -3.50 9.53 -2.09
CA VAL A 150 -2.68 10.17 -1.04
C VAL A 150 -1.52 9.27 -0.59
N ILE A 151 -1.74 7.96 -0.47
CA ILE A 151 -0.69 7.01 -0.07
C ILE A 151 0.33 6.85 -1.21
N ASP A 152 -0.17 6.75 -2.45
CA ASP A 152 0.67 6.66 -3.65
C ASP A 152 1.53 7.93 -3.82
N GLU A 153 0.98 9.11 -3.57
CA GLU A 153 1.67 10.41 -3.63
C GLU A 153 2.72 10.55 -2.53
N LEU A 154 2.40 10.14 -1.29
CA LEU A 154 3.37 10.16 -0.19
C LEU A 154 4.57 9.27 -0.49
N LEU A 155 4.35 8.08 -1.08
CA LEU A 155 5.42 7.13 -1.35
C LEU A 155 6.11 7.33 -2.68
N ALA A 156 5.54 8.11 -3.60
CA ALA A 156 6.12 8.36 -4.93
C ALA A 156 7.63 8.71 -4.90
N PRO A 157 8.13 9.53 -3.95
CA PRO A 157 9.56 9.81 -3.79
C PRO A 157 10.45 8.57 -3.59
N LEU A 158 9.93 7.52 -2.97
CA LEU A 158 10.71 6.34 -2.54
C LEU A 158 10.56 5.14 -3.48
N LEU A 159 9.65 5.24 -4.43
CA LEU A 159 9.29 4.16 -5.32
C LEU A 159 10.10 4.23 -6.61
N PHE A 160 10.51 3.06 -7.08
CA PHE A 160 10.97 2.89 -8.45
C PHE A 160 10.10 1.85 -9.13
N ARG A 161 9.89 2.02 -10.44
CA ARG A 161 9.29 0.98 -11.25
C ARG A 161 10.40 0.03 -11.67
N PRO A 162 10.33 -1.28 -11.32
CA PRO A 162 11.29 -2.25 -11.83
C PRO A 162 11.28 -2.24 -13.36
N TYR A 163 12.47 -2.25 -13.96
CA TYR A 163 12.61 -2.21 -15.41
C TYR A 163 12.15 -3.53 -16.03
N GLU A 164 11.14 -3.47 -16.89
CA GLU A 164 10.63 -4.60 -17.67
C GLU A 164 11.36 -4.63 -19.02
N LEU A 165 12.55 -5.21 -19.09
CA LEU A 165 13.19 -5.47 -20.38
C LEU A 165 12.31 -6.39 -21.23
N PRO A 166 12.18 -6.17 -22.56
CA PRO A 166 11.68 -7.21 -23.44
C PRO A 166 12.60 -8.43 -23.29
N GLY A 167 12.00 -9.59 -22.98
CA GLY A 167 12.71 -10.77 -22.48
C GLY A 167 13.73 -11.44 -23.41
N ILE A 168 14.03 -10.87 -24.59
CA ILE A 168 15.06 -11.37 -25.51
C ILE A 168 15.61 -10.18 -26.32
N THR A 169 16.86 -9.80 -26.10
CA THR A 169 17.65 -9.11 -27.14
C THR A 169 18.53 -10.16 -27.80
N VAL A 170 18.13 -10.60 -29.01
CA VAL A 170 19.03 -11.35 -29.89
C VAL A 170 20.05 -10.35 -30.41
N VAL A 171 21.31 -10.52 -30.04
CA VAL A 171 22.46 -9.85 -30.68
C VAL A 171 23.12 -10.87 -31.61
#